data_AF-A0A093YGW0-F1
#
_entry.id   AF-A0A093YGW0-F1
#
_cell.length_a   1.000
_cell.length_b   1.000
_cell.length_c   1.000
_cell.angle_alpha   90.00
_cell.angle_beta   90.00
_cell.angle_gamma   90.00
#
_symmetry.space_group_name_H-M   'P 1'
#
loop_
_entity.id
_entity.type
_entity.pdbx_description
1 polymer ?
#
loop_
_entity_poly.entity_id
_entity_poly.type
_entity_poly.pdbx_seq_one_letter_code
_entity_poly.pdbx_strand_id
1 'polypeptide(L)'
;MATSTCIICKGLDAKFCSLCHSISYCSPECQRPDWPLHKTICKTFAALPSRPSPSHKLAILLPVDSKDPQLIWIKCERCVDDEDGVAFEMPDTQHLLGIENLDPKYQHARQFISIKRNVLRGFNLNHTVNVIGREAALIDGSTPNVCVRHATKGQTTHDWRGPIVVMRQPGTAIDPLLYEDISDFRVAIDYFLSYGRGL
;
A
#
# COMPACT_ATOMS: atom_id res chain seq x y z
N MET A 1 -26.50 2.04 -6.19
CA MET A 1 -25.25 1.50 -6.80
C MET A 1 -24.11 2.31 -6.24
N ALA A 2 -23.02 1.68 -5.77
CA ALA A 2 -21.87 2.44 -5.25
C ALA A 2 -21.25 3.24 -6.40
N THR A 3 -21.12 4.55 -6.23
CA THR A 3 -20.48 5.43 -7.20
C THR A 3 -18.96 5.27 -7.11
N SER A 4 -18.32 5.03 -8.24
CA SER A 4 -16.86 4.99 -8.35
C SER A 4 -16.28 6.40 -8.16
N THR A 5 -15.16 6.49 -7.45
CA THR A 5 -14.49 7.76 -7.15
C THR A 5 -13.12 7.83 -7.79
N CYS A 6 -12.79 8.99 -8.35
CA CYS A 6 -11.51 9.25 -8.99
C CYS A 6 -10.36 9.10 -7.98
N ILE A 7 -9.34 8.32 -8.31
CA ILE A 7 -8.16 8.13 -7.44
C ILE A 7 -7.35 9.42 -7.24
N ILE A 8 -7.47 10.38 -8.17
CA ILE A 8 -6.69 11.63 -8.20
C ILE A 8 -7.36 12.82 -7.53
N CYS A 9 -8.69 12.92 -7.57
CA CYS A 9 -9.39 14.10 -7.05
C CYS A 9 -10.65 13.78 -6.23
N LYS A 10 -11.00 12.50 -6.06
CA LYS A 10 -12.25 12.05 -5.42
C LYS A 10 -13.55 12.52 -6.10
N GLY A 11 -13.47 13.05 -7.33
CA GLY A 11 -14.65 13.28 -8.17
C GLY A 11 -15.48 12.00 -8.36
N LEU A 12 -16.79 12.15 -8.33
CA LEU A 12 -17.76 11.06 -8.49
C LEU A 12 -17.87 10.61 -9.96
N ASP A 13 -18.62 9.53 -10.18
CA ASP A 13 -18.93 8.97 -11.50
C ASP A 13 -17.68 8.68 -12.36
N ALA A 14 -16.60 8.28 -11.68
CA ALA A 14 -15.33 8.00 -12.32
C ALA A 14 -15.40 6.70 -13.15
N LYS A 15 -14.74 6.69 -14.31
CA LYS A 15 -14.69 5.51 -15.17
C LYS A 15 -13.50 4.64 -14.80
N PHE A 16 -13.73 3.34 -14.67
CA PHE A 16 -12.65 2.39 -14.42
C PHE A 16 -11.63 2.39 -15.55
N CYS A 17 -10.37 2.14 -15.22
CA CYS A 17 -9.33 1.90 -16.20
C CYS A 17 -9.75 0.73 -17.09
N SER A 18 -9.79 0.94 -18.40
CA SER A 18 -10.32 -0.01 -19.38
C SER A 18 -9.50 -1.29 -19.53
N LEU A 19 -8.31 -1.37 -18.93
CA LEU A 19 -7.45 -2.55 -18.98
C LEU A 19 -7.56 -3.39 -17.72
N CYS A 20 -7.32 -2.78 -16.55
CA CYS A 20 -7.20 -3.51 -15.30
C CYS A 20 -8.47 -3.48 -14.43
N HIS A 21 -9.36 -2.52 -14.67
CA HIS A 21 -10.58 -2.29 -13.91
C HIS A 21 -10.37 -2.08 -12.40
N SER A 22 -9.13 -1.92 -11.92
CA SER A 22 -8.81 -1.81 -10.48
C SER A 22 -8.99 -0.39 -9.94
N ILE A 23 -8.71 0.63 -10.75
CA ILE A 23 -8.86 2.05 -10.39
C ILE A 23 -9.78 2.78 -11.34
N SER A 24 -10.20 3.99 -10.95
CA SER A 24 -11.05 4.84 -11.78
C SER A 24 -10.59 6.30 -11.81
N TYR A 25 -10.92 6.97 -12.91
CA TYR A 25 -10.64 8.38 -13.16
C TYR A 25 -11.89 9.09 -13.65
N CYS A 26 -12.14 10.32 -13.18
CA CYS A 26 -13.26 11.12 -13.68
C CYS A 26 -13.00 11.68 -15.09
N SER A 27 -11.73 11.83 -15.49
CA SER A 27 -11.37 12.41 -16.78
C SER A 27 -9.94 12.06 -17.22
N PRO A 28 -9.59 12.26 -18.52
CA PRO A 28 -8.22 12.11 -19.02
C PRO A 28 -7.21 13.01 -18.32
N GLU A 29 -7.63 14.18 -17.82
CA GLU A 29 -6.77 15.13 -17.08
C GLU A 29 -6.32 14.54 -15.74
N CYS A 30 -7.14 13.69 -15.11
CA CYS A 30 -6.73 12.92 -13.94
C CYS A 30 -5.89 11.70 -14.32
N GLN A 31 -6.23 11.00 -15.42
CA GLN A 31 -5.55 9.77 -15.81
C GLN A 31 -4.11 10.00 -16.31
N ARG A 32 -3.90 10.97 -17.21
CA ARG A 32 -2.60 11.22 -17.85
C ARG A 32 -1.43 11.43 -16.86
N PRO A 33 -1.55 12.27 -15.81
CA PRO A 33 -0.46 12.46 -14.86
C PRO A 33 -0.22 11.23 -13.98
N ASP A 34 -1.24 10.40 -13.75
CA ASP A 34 -1.11 9.17 -12.96
C ASP A 34 -0.50 8.01 -13.77
N TRP A 35 -0.75 8.00 -15.08
CA TRP A 35 -0.41 6.89 -15.96
C TRP A 35 1.05 6.40 -15.86
N PRO A 36 2.09 7.25 -15.75
CA PRO A 36 3.46 6.78 -15.58
C PRO A 36 3.67 5.89 -14.35
N LEU A 37 2.90 6.12 -13.27
CA LEU A 37 2.89 5.26 -12.10
C LEU A 37 1.98 4.05 -12.32
N HIS A 38 0.72 4.28 -12.66
CA HIS A 38 -0.26 3.20 -12.75
C HIS A 38 0.13 2.11 -13.77
N LYS A 39 0.75 2.49 -14.90
CA LYS A 39 1.18 1.54 -15.93
C LYS A 39 2.12 0.44 -15.42
N THR A 40 2.85 0.68 -14.33
CA THR A 40 3.78 -0.29 -13.73
C THR A 40 3.06 -1.53 -13.17
N ILE A 41 1.81 -1.37 -12.75
CA ILE A 41 0.98 -2.44 -12.16
C ILE A 41 -0.25 -2.77 -13.00
N CYS A 42 -0.64 -1.91 -13.96
CA CYS A 42 -1.91 -2.00 -14.67
C CYS A 42 -2.09 -3.36 -15.37
N LYS A 43 -1.07 -3.81 -16.11
CA LYS A 43 -1.12 -5.12 -16.78
C LYS A 43 -1.15 -6.27 -15.78
N THR A 44 -0.43 -6.14 -14.66
CA THR A 44 -0.38 -7.16 -13.61
C THR A 44 -1.74 -7.33 -12.92
N PHE A 45 -2.46 -6.24 -12.68
CA PHE A 45 -3.85 -6.30 -12.21
C PHE A 45 -4.77 -7.01 -13.22
N ALA A 46 -4.62 -6.72 -14.52
CA ALA A 46 -5.43 -7.34 -15.57
C ALA A 46 -5.16 -8.85 -15.73
N ALA A 47 -3.96 -9.30 -15.39
CA ALA A 47 -3.51 -10.68 -15.52
C ALA A 47 -3.26 -11.35 -14.15
N LEU A 48 -3.99 -10.90 -13.12
CA LEU A 48 -3.78 -11.38 -11.76
C LEU A 48 -4.07 -12.89 -11.66
N PRO A 49 -3.19 -13.69 -11.04
CA PRO A 49 -3.48 -15.10 -10.80
C PRO A 49 -4.66 -15.25 -9.84
N SER A 50 -5.34 -16.40 -9.92
CA SER A 50 -6.43 -16.74 -9.01
C SER A 50 -6.03 -16.59 -7.55
N ARG A 51 -6.93 -16.04 -6.75
CA ARG A 51 -6.74 -15.90 -5.31
C ARG A 51 -6.53 -17.29 -4.68
N PRO A 52 -5.43 -17.52 -3.92
CA PRO A 52 -5.14 -18.84 -3.36
C PRO A 52 -6.18 -19.34 -2.35
N SER A 53 -6.72 -18.45 -1.51
CA SER A 53 -7.81 -18.76 -0.58
C SER A 53 -8.59 -17.50 -0.20
N PRO A 54 -9.80 -17.60 0.39
CA PRO A 54 -10.57 -16.44 0.85
C PRO A 54 -9.83 -15.53 1.86
N SER A 55 -8.90 -16.09 2.64
CA SER A 55 -8.08 -15.35 3.60
C SER A 55 -6.91 -14.61 2.95
N HIS A 56 -6.62 -14.83 1.67
CA HIS A 56 -5.63 -14.02 0.97
C HIS A 56 -6.25 -12.70 0.50
N LYS A 57 -5.52 -11.61 0.74
CA LYS A 57 -5.85 -10.28 0.24
C LYS A 57 -4.76 -9.82 -0.70
N LEU A 58 -5.16 -9.11 -1.74
CA LEU A 58 -4.23 -8.53 -2.67
C LEU A 58 -3.49 -7.35 -2.02
N ALA A 59 -2.17 -7.35 -2.13
CA ALA A 59 -1.29 -6.31 -1.63
C ALA A 59 -0.26 -5.91 -2.69
N ILE A 60 0.45 -4.81 -2.43
CA ILE A 60 1.57 -4.35 -3.26
C ILE A 60 2.85 -4.41 -2.45
N LEU A 61 3.82 -5.20 -2.91
CA LEU A 61 5.19 -5.18 -2.40
C LEU A 61 6.00 -4.13 -3.17
N LEU A 62 6.69 -3.28 -2.42
CA LEU A 62 7.72 -2.37 -2.90
C LEU A 62 9.07 -3.00 -2.51
N PRO A 63 9.68 -3.81 -3.40
CA PRO A 63 10.93 -4.50 -3.11
C PRO A 63 12.07 -3.51 -2.87
N VAL A 64 13.02 -3.89 -2.03
CA VAL A 64 14.15 -3.02 -1.66
C VAL A 64 15.15 -2.83 -2.80
N ASP A 65 15.31 -3.85 -3.65
CA ASP A 65 16.37 -4.00 -4.65
C ASP A 65 15.88 -3.89 -6.11
N SER A 66 14.57 -3.78 -6.32
CA SER A 66 13.97 -3.63 -7.64
C SER A 66 13.20 -2.31 -7.78
N LYS A 67 13.09 -1.82 -9.01
CA LYS A 67 12.31 -0.61 -9.34
C LYS A 67 10.82 -0.92 -9.50
N ASP A 68 10.48 -2.17 -9.77
CA ASP A 68 9.14 -2.58 -10.17
C ASP A 68 8.32 -3.05 -8.96
N PRO A 69 7.16 -2.43 -8.67
CA PRO A 69 6.26 -2.91 -7.64
C PRO A 69 5.64 -4.26 -8.02
N GLN A 70 5.35 -5.10 -7.04
CA GLN A 70 4.82 -6.45 -7.25
C GLN A 70 3.44 -6.60 -6.61
N LEU A 71 2.49 -7.16 -7.36
CA LEU A 71 1.21 -7.59 -6.79
C LEU A 71 1.38 -8.98 -6.17
N ILE A 72 1.03 -9.09 -4.89
CA ILE A 72 1.22 -10.32 -4.11
C ILE A 72 -0.04 -10.65 -3.32
N TRP A 73 -0.29 -11.94 -3.14
CA TRP A 73 -1.35 -12.43 -2.27
C TRP A 73 -0.78 -12.63 -0.87
N ILE A 74 -1.31 -11.90 0.12
CA ILE A 74 -0.90 -12.02 1.52
C ILE A 74 -1.97 -12.77 2.28
N LYS A 75 -1.58 -13.84 2.97
CA LYS A 75 -2.47 -14.57 3.87
C LYS A 75 -2.75 -13.69 5.09
N CYS A 76 -4.01 -13.33 5.29
CA CYS A 76 -4.50 -12.64 6.47
C CYS A 76 -5.18 -13.66 7.38
N GLU A 77 -4.47 -14.09 8.43
CA GLU A 77 -4.98 -15.09 9.37
C GLU A 77 -5.98 -14.45 10.32
N ARG A 78 -7.14 -15.07 10.48
CA ARG A 78 -8.13 -14.61 11.43
C ARG A 78 -7.70 -15.02 12.84
N CYS A 79 -7.52 -14.02 13.69
CA CYS A 79 -7.25 -14.15 15.11
C CYS A 79 -8.49 -13.68 15.90
N VAL A 80 -8.53 -14.04 17.17
CA VAL A 80 -9.52 -13.56 18.13
C VAL A 80 -8.72 -13.07 19.34
N ASP A 81 -9.00 -11.86 19.78
CA ASP A 81 -8.42 -11.31 21.00
C ASP A 81 -8.98 -12.07 22.21
N ASP A 82 -8.09 -12.55 23.07
CA ASP A 82 -8.46 -13.39 24.22
C ASP A 82 -9.17 -12.58 25.33
N GLU A 83 -8.99 -11.26 25.37
CA GLU A 83 -9.55 -10.38 26.41
C GLU A 83 -10.98 -9.96 26.09
N ASP A 84 -11.24 -9.51 24.85
CA ASP A 84 -12.55 -8.97 24.46
C ASP A 84 -13.32 -9.82 23.42
N GLY A 85 -12.70 -10.90 22.92
CA GLY A 85 -13.29 -11.80 21.93
C GLY A 85 -13.41 -11.19 20.53
N VAL A 86 -12.79 -10.04 20.28
CA VAL A 86 -12.88 -9.33 19.00
C VAL A 86 -12.02 -10.05 17.96
N ALA A 87 -12.63 -10.37 16.82
CA ALA A 87 -11.93 -11.01 15.71
C ALA A 87 -11.20 -9.98 14.86
N PHE A 88 -9.93 -10.26 14.55
CA PHE A 88 -9.08 -9.44 13.67
C PHE A 88 -8.29 -10.30 12.68
N GLU A 89 -7.72 -9.68 11.66
CA GLU A 89 -6.88 -10.31 10.66
C GLU A 89 -5.42 -9.89 10.86
N MET A 90 -4.52 -10.87 10.97
CA MET A 90 -3.08 -10.67 11.03
C MET A 90 -2.43 -11.04 9.69
N PRO A 91 -1.84 -10.06 8.96
CA PRO A 91 -1.21 -10.33 7.67
C PRO A 91 0.18 -10.96 7.84
N ASP A 92 0.41 -12.12 7.19
CA ASP A 92 1.73 -12.77 7.14
C ASP A 92 2.68 -11.99 6.20
N THR A 93 3.34 -11.01 6.79
CA THR A 93 4.28 -10.09 6.13
C THR A 93 5.72 -10.31 6.55
N GLN A 94 5.97 -11.11 7.59
CA GLN A 94 7.29 -11.18 8.21
C GLN A 94 8.36 -11.68 7.25
N HIS A 95 8.04 -12.73 6.47
CA HIS A 95 8.95 -13.30 5.50
C HIS A 95 9.28 -12.33 4.35
N LEU A 96 8.34 -11.44 3.98
CA LEU A 96 8.54 -10.42 2.94
C LEU A 96 9.41 -9.26 3.40
N LEU A 97 9.43 -9.02 4.71
CA LEU A 97 10.15 -7.90 5.31
C LEU A 97 11.57 -8.27 5.76
N GLY A 98 11.92 -9.56 5.76
CA GLY A 98 13.23 -10.05 6.18
C GLY A 98 14.37 -9.47 5.35
N ILE A 99 15.48 -9.16 6.01
CA ILE A 99 16.75 -8.82 5.35
C ILE A 99 17.86 -9.72 5.90
N GLU A 100 18.89 -9.96 5.08
CA GLU A 100 20.05 -10.75 5.50
C GLU A 100 20.81 -10.06 6.64
N ASN A 101 21.38 -10.86 7.54
CA ASN A 101 22.21 -10.39 8.65
C ASN A 101 21.52 -9.41 9.62
N LEU A 102 20.19 -9.48 9.73
CA LEU A 102 19.44 -8.69 10.69
C LEU A 102 19.81 -9.07 12.12
N ASP A 103 20.14 -8.08 12.95
CA ASP A 103 20.28 -8.28 14.40
C ASP A 103 18.96 -8.86 14.96
N PRO A 104 18.99 -10.01 15.65
CA PRO A 104 17.80 -10.69 16.15
C PRO A 104 16.85 -9.79 16.96
N LYS A 105 17.37 -8.75 17.63
CA LYS A 105 16.53 -7.82 18.39
C LYS A 105 15.54 -7.03 17.53
N TYR A 106 15.78 -6.92 16.22
CA TYR A 106 14.93 -6.21 15.28
C TYR A 106 14.05 -7.14 14.43
N GLN A 107 14.16 -8.47 14.60
CA GLN A 107 13.49 -9.46 13.75
C GLN A 107 11.95 -9.28 13.69
N HIS A 108 11.34 -8.79 14.76
CA HIS A 108 9.89 -8.61 14.87
C HIS A 108 9.44 -7.14 14.88
N ALA A 109 10.38 -6.19 14.79
CA ALA A 109 10.11 -4.76 14.87
C ALA A 109 9.47 -4.26 13.55
N ARG A 110 8.14 -4.23 13.53
CA ARG A 110 7.33 -3.83 12.37
C ARG A 110 6.59 -2.54 12.68
N GLN A 111 6.54 -1.65 11.70
CA GLN A 111 5.72 -0.44 11.76
C GLN A 111 4.52 -0.59 10.83
N PHE A 112 3.36 -0.14 11.31
CA PHE A 112 2.11 -0.07 10.57
C PHE A 112 1.67 1.39 10.47
N ILE A 113 1.79 1.96 9.27
CA ILE A 113 1.41 3.35 9.01
C ILE A 113 0.03 3.36 8.37
N SER A 114 -0.95 3.93 9.07
CA SER A 114 -2.34 4.03 8.60
C SER A 114 -2.62 5.37 7.92
N ILE A 115 -2.79 5.35 6.61
CA ILE A 115 -3.09 6.52 5.78
C ILE A 115 -4.61 6.60 5.56
N LYS A 116 -5.23 7.64 6.12
CA LYS A 116 -6.67 7.92 6.00
C LYS A 116 -6.98 9.20 5.23
N ARG A 117 -5.96 10.00 4.93
CA ARG A 117 -6.02 11.25 4.18
C ARG A 117 -4.87 11.30 3.19
N ASN A 118 -5.17 11.63 1.94
CA ASN A 118 -4.15 11.97 0.97
C ASN A 118 -3.85 13.47 1.10
N VAL A 119 -2.83 13.79 1.91
CA VAL A 119 -2.45 15.18 2.21
C VAL A 119 -2.00 15.90 0.95
N LEU A 120 -1.17 15.27 0.12
CA LEU A 120 -0.65 15.85 -1.12
C LEU A 120 -1.77 16.30 -2.08
N ARG A 121 -2.92 15.61 -2.06
CA ARG A 121 -4.07 15.90 -2.91
C ARG A 121 -5.25 16.56 -2.20
N GLY A 122 -5.16 16.76 -0.89
CA GLY A 122 -6.14 17.51 -0.10
C GLY A 122 -7.46 16.81 0.23
N PHE A 123 -7.57 15.48 0.09
CA PHE A 123 -8.84 14.76 0.34
C PHE A 123 -8.72 13.62 1.37
N ASN A 124 -9.85 13.31 2.02
CA ASN A 124 -9.98 12.16 2.89
C ASN A 124 -10.31 10.88 2.11
N LEU A 125 -9.88 9.74 2.63
CA LEU A 125 -10.20 8.42 2.11
C LEU A 125 -11.45 7.88 2.80
N ASN A 126 -12.14 6.97 2.14
CA ASN A 126 -13.24 6.16 2.70
C ASN A 126 -12.77 4.77 3.14
N HIS A 127 -11.47 4.55 3.12
CA HIS A 127 -10.75 3.33 3.49
C HIS A 127 -9.40 3.72 4.07
N THR A 128 -8.67 2.76 4.62
CA THR A 128 -7.33 2.98 5.15
C THR A 128 -6.34 2.28 4.23
N VAL A 129 -5.30 3.01 3.79
CA VAL A 129 -4.14 2.41 3.15
C VAL A 129 -3.09 2.20 4.22
N ASN A 130 -2.70 0.95 4.44
CA ASN A 130 -1.75 0.56 5.45
C ASN A 130 -0.39 0.30 4.80
N VAL A 131 0.63 1.03 5.23
CA VAL A 131 2.02 0.83 4.80
C VAL A 131 2.77 0.12 5.91
N ILE A 132 3.23 -1.09 5.61
CA ILE A 132 3.89 -1.99 6.53
C ILE A 132 5.37 -2.05 6.15
N GLY A 133 6.22 -1.74 7.11
CA GLY A 133 7.67 -1.81 6.95
C GLY A 133 8.33 -2.22 8.26
N ARG A 134 9.66 -2.17 8.30
CA ARG A 134 10.39 -2.41 9.54
C ARG A 134 10.55 -1.11 10.31
N GLU A 135 10.26 -1.17 11.61
CA GLU A 135 10.32 0.00 12.49
C GLU A 135 11.75 0.53 12.63
N ALA A 136 12.73 -0.38 12.70
CA ALA A 136 14.13 -0.03 12.88
C ALA A 136 14.89 0.21 11.57
N ALA A 137 14.21 0.35 10.42
CA ALA A 137 14.82 0.35 9.09
C ALA A 137 15.94 1.39 8.88
N LEU A 138 15.96 2.46 9.69
CA LEU A 138 17.01 3.49 9.64
C LEU A 138 18.33 3.08 10.33
N ILE A 139 18.28 2.12 11.25
CA ILE A 139 19.40 1.78 12.15
C ILE A 139 19.77 0.28 12.15
N ASP A 140 18.99 -0.56 11.49
CA ASP A 140 19.13 -2.02 11.54
C ASP A 140 19.85 -2.64 10.31
N GLY A 141 20.56 -1.80 9.54
CA GLY A 141 21.30 -2.22 8.35
C GLY A 141 20.48 -2.24 7.05
N SER A 142 19.20 -1.86 7.10
CA SER A 142 18.38 -1.72 5.89
C SER A 142 18.99 -0.75 4.88
N THR A 143 18.83 -1.06 3.59
CA THR A 143 19.24 -0.21 2.47
C THR A 143 18.07 0.63 1.96
N PRO A 144 18.33 1.78 1.30
CA PRO A 144 17.29 2.59 0.67
C PRO A 144 16.44 1.79 -0.32
N ASN A 145 15.12 1.93 -0.23
CA ASN A 145 14.18 1.22 -1.08
C ASN A 145 14.22 1.76 -2.51
N VAL A 146 14.76 0.96 -3.44
CA VAL A 146 14.91 1.32 -4.86
C VAL A 146 13.56 1.56 -5.52
N CYS A 147 12.52 0.78 -5.18
CA CYS A 147 11.18 0.91 -5.74
C CYS A 147 10.56 2.27 -5.36
N VAL A 148 10.57 2.63 -4.08
CA VAL A 148 10.08 3.92 -3.58
C VAL A 148 10.84 5.07 -4.22
N ARG A 149 12.18 5.01 -4.26
CA ARG A 149 13.01 6.05 -4.88
C ARG A 149 12.70 6.21 -6.37
N HIS A 150 12.46 5.13 -7.08
CA HIS A 150 12.09 5.17 -8.49
C HIS A 150 10.69 5.78 -8.70
N ALA A 151 9.68 5.27 -7.99
CA ALA A 151 8.29 5.71 -8.10
C ALA A 151 8.09 7.20 -7.73
N THR A 152 8.91 7.70 -6.81
CA THR A 152 8.91 9.11 -6.35
C THR A 152 9.92 9.99 -7.08
N LYS A 153 10.67 9.44 -8.04
CA LYS A 153 11.77 10.13 -8.74
C LYS A 153 12.80 10.76 -7.78
N GLY A 154 13.02 10.13 -6.62
CA GLY A 154 13.93 10.61 -5.59
C GLY A 154 13.50 11.91 -4.91
N GLN A 155 12.21 12.26 -4.95
CA GLN A 155 11.70 13.51 -4.38
C GLN A 155 11.20 13.36 -2.93
N THR A 156 11.39 12.21 -2.29
CA THR A 156 11.07 12.05 -0.87
C THR A 156 12.04 12.84 0.01
N THR A 157 11.56 13.35 1.14
CA THR A 157 12.39 13.98 2.18
C THR A 157 12.90 12.96 3.19
N HIS A 158 12.12 11.89 3.40
CA HIS A 158 12.48 10.76 4.26
C HIS A 158 13.21 9.68 3.46
N ASP A 159 14.20 9.06 4.10
CA ASP A 159 14.96 7.93 3.57
C ASP A 159 14.20 6.63 3.86
N TRP A 160 13.27 6.28 2.98
CA TRP A 160 12.50 5.04 3.08
C TRP A 160 13.42 3.84 2.79
N ARG A 161 13.58 2.95 3.78
CA ARG A 161 14.50 1.81 3.70
C ARG A 161 13.79 0.47 3.89
N GLY A 162 14.43 -0.58 3.39
CA GLY A 162 13.94 -1.95 3.47
C GLY A 162 12.75 -2.23 2.56
N PRO A 163 12.32 -3.50 2.46
CA PRO A 163 11.10 -3.87 1.78
C PRO A 163 9.87 -3.24 2.47
N ILE A 164 8.88 -2.86 1.68
CA ILE A 164 7.65 -2.24 2.18
C ILE A 164 6.44 -2.92 1.54
N VAL A 165 5.42 -3.24 2.33
CA VAL A 165 4.15 -3.80 1.87
C VAL A 165 3.06 -2.74 2.01
N VAL A 166 2.23 -2.58 0.98
CA VAL A 166 1.07 -1.71 0.97
C VAL A 166 -0.18 -2.56 0.91
N MET A 167 -1.05 -2.42 1.91
CA MET A 167 -2.31 -3.13 2.03
C MET A 167 -3.48 -2.15 2.18
N ARG A 168 -4.70 -2.67 2.08
CA ARG A 168 -5.93 -1.90 2.24
C ARG A 168 -6.79 -2.49 3.34
N GLN A 169 -7.37 -1.62 4.16
CA GLN A 169 -8.36 -1.96 5.18
C GLN A 169 -9.65 -1.17 4.93
N PRO A 170 -10.82 -1.75 5.21
CA PRO A 170 -12.09 -1.07 5.00
C PRO A 170 -12.29 0.06 6.02
N GLY A 171 -12.92 1.15 5.58
CA GLY A 171 -13.23 2.28 6.45
C GLY A 171 -12.01 3.00 7.02
N THR A 172 -12.25 3.89 7.98
CA THR A 172 -11.24 4.77 8.59
C THR A 172 -11.21 4.68 10.11
N ALA A 173 -11.78 3.60 10.67
CA ALA A 173 -11.75 3.31 12.10
C ALA A 173 -10.33 3.39 12.67
N ILE A 174 -10.18 3.73 13.96
CA ILE A 174 -8.87 3.92 14.59
C ILE A 174 -8.02 2.66 14.41
N ASP A 175 -8.62 1.50 14.64
CA ASP A 175 -7.99 0.19 14.49
C ASP A 175 -8.86 -0.73 13.61
N PRO A 176 -8.70 -0.70 12.28
CA PRO A 176 -9.45 -1.58 11.39
C PRO A 176 -9.00 -3.02 11.56
N LEU A 177 -9.95 -3.90 11.85
CA LEU A 177 -9.64 -5.29 12.21
C LEU A 177 -9.46 -6.21 11.00
N LEU A 178 -9.80 -5.77 9.79
CA LEU A 178 -9.86 -6.61 8.58
C LEU A 178 -9.10 -5.97 7.42
N TYR A 179 -8.74 -6.79 6.43
CA TYR A 179 -8.11 -6.37 5.18
C TYR A 179 -8.98 -6.70 3.96
N GLU A 180 -8.84 -5.87 2.93
CA GLU A 180 -9.46 -6.03 1.62
C GLU A 180 -8.42 -5.92 0.50
N ASP A 181 -8.80 -6.30 -0.71
CA ASP A 181 -7.90 -6.24 -1.86
C ASP A 181 -7.53 -4.77 -2.17
N ILE A 182 -6.23 -4.53 -2.32
CA ILE A 182 -5.74 -3.23 -2.79
C ILE A 182 -6.09 -3.03 -4.27
N SER A 183 -6.49 -1.81 -4.62
CA SER A 183 -6.82 -1.43 -6.00
C SER A 183 -5.66 -0.73 -6.73
N ASP A 184 -4.72 -0.14 -5.97
CA ASP A 184 -3.64 0.73 -6.45
C ASP A 184 -2.69 1.16 -5.30
N PHE A 185 -1.55 1.78 -5.63
CA PHE A 185 -0.53 2.28 -4.69
C PHE A 185 -0.27 3.79 -4.77
N ARG A 186 -1.02 4.55 -5.57
CA ARG A 186 -0.92 6.01 -5.69
C ARG A 186 -0.99 6.70 -4.33
N VAL A 187 -1.93 6.29 -3.47
CA VAL A 187 -2.06 6.86 -2.13
C VAL A 187 -0.78 6.68 -1.31
N ALA A 188 -0.13 5.51 -1.38
CA ALA A 188 1.13 5.27 -0.69
C ALA A 188 2.28 6.11 -1.26
N ILE A 189 2.35 6.24 -2.60
CA ILE A 189 3.37 7.08 -3.25
C ILE A 189 3.20 8.56 -2.90
N ASP A 190 1.96 9.06 -2.92
CA ASP A 190 1.66 10.44 -2.52
C ASP A 190 2.01 10.66 -1.04
N TYR A 191 1.76 9.68 -0.18
CA TYR A 191 2.17 9.73 1.22
C TYR A 191 3.69 9.84 1.36
N PHE A 192 4.48 9.01 0.67
CA PHE A 192 5.95 9.09 0.70
C PHE A 192 6.47 10.45 0.23
N LEU A 193 5.80 11.06 -0.76
CA LEU A 193 6.14 12.40 -1.26
C LEU A 193 5.79 13.50 -0.25
N SER A 194 4.67 13.38 0.48
CA SER A 194 4.25 14.39 1.47
C SER A 194 4.85 14.20 2.87
N TYR A 195 5.36 13.01 3.19
CA TYR A 195 5.86 12.71 4.53
C TYR A 195 6.95 13.70 4.94
N GLY A 196 6.87 14.25 6.15
CA GLY A 196 7.83 15.23 6.65
C GLY A 196 7.81 16.59 5.92
N ARG A 197 6.91 16.79 4.95
CA ARG A 197 6.61 18.12 4.41
C ARG A 197 5.46 18.70 5.22
N GLY A 198 5.61 19.92 5.74
CA GLY A 198 4.55 20.63 6.46
C GLY A 198 3.46 21.13 5.51
N LEU A 199 2.70 20.19 4.93
CA LEU A 199 1.63 20.40 3.96
C LEU A 199 0.24 20.34 4.61
#